data_AF-A0A9D8DQF7-F1
#
_entry.id   AF-A0A9D8DQF7-F1
#
_cell.length_a   1.000
_cell.length_b   1.000
_cell.length_c   1.000
_cell.angle_alpha   90.00
_cell.angle_beta   90.00
_cell.angle_gamma   90.00
#
_symmetry.space_group_name_H-M   'P 1'
#
loop_
_entity.id
_entity.type
_entity.pdbx_description
1 polymer ?
#
loop_
_entity_poly.entity_id
_entity_poly.type
_entity_poly.pdbx_seq_one_letter_code
_entity_poly.pdbx_strand_id
1 'polypeptide(L)' 'MTMDGGRLQCPYCGDYGVDRLYLASVRLDSCACNGCGARWDEERETGQFRGRASRQSIMTPRSR' A
#
# COMPACT_ATOMS: atom_id res chain seq x y z
N MET A 1 -11.32 13.31 -16.67
CA MET A 1 -10.51 13.31 -15.43
C MET A 1 -11.02 12.17 -14.57
N THR A 2 -10.48 10.98 -14.75
CA THR A 2 -10.81 9.83 -13.90
C THR A 2 -10.14 10.07 -12.56
N MET A 3 -10.93 10.49 -11.57
CA MET A 3 -10.52 10.43 -10.17
C MET A 3 -10.50 8.95 -9.79
N ASP A 4 -9.36 8.28 -9.98
CA ASP A 4 -9.10 6.93 -9.46
C ASP A 4 -9.00 7.07 -7.93
N GLY A 5 -10.16 7.15 -7.28
CA GLY A 5 -10.29 7.21 -5.83
C GLY A 5 -9.57 6.00 -5.25
N GLY A 6 -8.37 6.25 -4.73
CA GLY A 6 -7.29 5.28 -4.62
C GLY A 6 -7.74 3.90 -4.18
N ARG A 7 -7.43 2.91 -5.00
CA ARG A 7 -7.67 1.47 -4.80
C ARG A 7 -7.68 1.10 -3.32
N LEU A 8 -8.87 0.89 -2.75
CA LEU A 8 -9.04 0.37 -1.38
C LEU A 8 -8.75 -1.14 -1.30
N GLN A 9 -8.19 -1.71 -2.37
CA GLN A 9 -7.90 -3.13 -2.49
C GLN A 9 -6.39 -3.36 -2.42
N CYS A 10 -5.97 -4.30 -1.58
CA CYS A 10 -4.60 -4.73 -1.48
C CYS A 10 -4.15 -5.35 -2.82
N PRO A 11 -3.10 -4.82 -3.48
CA PRO A 11 -2.64 -5.33 -4.77
C PRO A 11 -1.98 -6.71 -4.69
N TYR A 12 -1.73 -7.22 -3.48
CA TYR A 12 -1.03 -8.48 -3.24
C TYR A 12 -1.97 -9.65 -2.96
N CYS A 13 -3.05 -9.44 -2.20
CA CYS A 13 -3.98 -10.51 -1.81
C CYS A 13 -5.43 -10.26 -2.24
N GLY A 14 -5.74 -9.07 -2.78
CA GLY A 14 -7.10 -8.72 -3.20
C GLY A 14 -8.05 -8.35 -2.07
N ASP A 15 -7.62 -8.36 -0.82
CA ASP A 15 -8.43 -7.97 0.35
C ASP A 15 -8.69 -6.45 0.39
N TYR A 16 -9.80 -6.04 1.02
CA TYR A 16 -10.22 -4.65 1.15
C TYR A 16 -9.90 -4.02 2.52
N GLY A 17 -9.39 -4.82 3.47
CA GLY A 17 -8.94 -4.32 4.77
C GLY A 17 -7.62 -3.56 4.68
N VAL A 18 -7.62 -2.35 4.10
CA VAL A 18 -6.42 -1.51 3.91
C VAL A 18 -6.49 -0.25 4.76
N ASP A 19 -5.54 -0.10 5.68
CA ASP A 19 -5.31 1.15 6.40
C ASP A 19 -4.44 2.09 5.55
N ARG A 20 -4.82 3.38 5.48
CA ARG A 20 -4.15 4.40 4.68
C ARG A 20 -3.79 5.63 5.51
N LEU A 21 -2.53 6.05 5.44
CA LEU A 21 -2.01 7.26 6.07
C LEU A 21 -1.41 8.21 5.02
N TYR A 22 -1.93 9.43 4.94
CA TYR A 22 -1.36 10.44 4.04
C TYR A 22 -0.14 11.13 4.64
N LEU A 23 1.00 11.04 3.94
CA LEU A 23 2.27 11.67 4.27
C LEU A 23 2.46 12.96 3.47
N ALA A 24 1.96 14.07 4.01
CA ALA A 24 1.93 15.36 3.31
C ALA A 24 3.30 15.89 2.88
N SER A 25 4.36 15.63 3.65
CA SER A 25 5.73 16.08 3.36
C SER A 25 6.30 15.50 2.07
N VAL A 26 5.80 14.34 1.63
CA VAL A 26 6.26 13.63 0.43
C VAL A 26 5.14 13.34 -0.57
N ARG A 27 3.91 13.79 -0.28
CA ARG A 27 2.71 13.62 -1.11
C ARG A 27 2.38 12.15 -1.45
N LEU A 28 2.62 11.24 -0.50
CA LEU A 28 2.34 9.82 -0.65
C LEU A 28 1.26 9.36 0.32
N ASP A 29 0.48 8.35 -0.08
CA ASP A 29 -0.36 7.56 0.80
C ASP A 29 0.41 6.29 1.19
N SER A 30 0.64 6.08 2.49
CA SER A 30 1.25 4.85 3.02
C SER A 30 0.15 3.89 3.44
N CYS A 31 0.17 2.70 2.84
CA CYS A 31 -0.88 1.69 2.93
C CYS A 31 -0.39 0.44 3.66
N ALA A 32 -1.27 -0.18 4.45
CA ALA A 32 -1.03 -1.46 5.12
C ALA A 32 -2.27 -2.36 5.01
N CYS A 33 -2.09 -3.61 4.60
CA CYS A 33 -3.18 -4.58 4.51
C CYS A 33 -3.29 -5.40 5.80
N ASN A 34 -4.49 -5.45 6.35
CA ASN A 34 -4.84 -6.21 7.56
C ASN A 34 -5.02 -7.71 7.28
N GLY A 35 -5.32 -8.10 6.03
CA GLY A 35 -5.43 -9.50 5.63
C GLY A 35 -4.09 -10.22 5.45
N CYS A 36 -3.16 -9.64 4.67
CA CYS A 36 -1.87 -10.29 4.36
C CYS A 36 -0.63 -9.62 4.98
N GLY A 37 -0.78 -8.48 5.64
CA GLY A 37 0.33 -7.74 6.26
C GLY A 37 1.21 -6.96 5.27
N ALA A 38 0.89 -6.97 3.97
CA ALA A 38 1.64 -6.21 2.98
C ALA A 38 1.57 -4.70 3.25
N ARG A 39 2.66 -4.00 2.95
CA ARG A 39 2.78 -2.55 3.06
C ARG A 39 3.29 -1.97 1.75
N TRP A 40 2.73 -0.84 1.32
CA TRP A 40 3.14 -0.15 0.11
C TRP A 40 2.79 1.33 0.20
N ASP A 41 3.42 2.14 -0.64
CA ASP A 41 3.20 3.58 -0.75
C ASP A 41 2.72 3.90 -2.18
N GLU A 42 1.72 4.76 -2.27
CA GLU A 42 1.09 5.20 -3.52
C GLU A 42 1.21 6.73 -3.64
N GLU A 43 1.43 7.23 -4.85
CA GLU A 43 1.30 8.66 -5.12
C GLU A 43 -0.17 9.05 -5.00
N ARG A 44 -0.48 9.95 -4.07
CA ARG A 44 -1.88 10.31 -3.74
C ARG A 44 -2.69 10.76 -4.97
N GLU A 45 -2.05 11.50 -5.86
CA GLU A 45 -2.73 12.16 -6.98
C GLU A 45 -3.01 11.21 -8.15
N THR A 46 -2.22 10.14 -8.29
CA THR A 46 -2.28 9.26 -9.46
C THR A 46 -2.54 7.80 -9.10
N GLY A 47 -2.45 7.43 -7.82
CA GLY A 47 -2.45 6.04 -7.38
C GLY A 47 -1.24 5.24 -7.87
N GLN A 48 -0.21 5.91 -8.43
CA GLN A 48 0.98 5.21 -8.91
C GLN A 48 1.75 4.61 -7.75
N PHE A 49 2.05 3.33 -7.88
CA PHE A 49 2.86 2.61 -6.93
C PHE A 49 4.28 3.19 -6.87
N ARG A 50 4.73 3.63 -5.69
CA ARG A 50 6.06 4.23 -5.49
C ARG A 50 7.01 3.36 -4.62
N GLY A 51 6.58 2.18 -4.16
CA GLY A 51 7.34 1.27 -3.25
C GLY A 51 6.71 1.26 -1.85
N ARG A 52 6.97 0.38 -0.87
CA ARG A 52 8.13 -0.49 -0.61
C ARG A 52 7.86 -1.98 -0.90
N ALA A 53 8.93 -2.64 -1.36
CA ALA A 53 9.08 -4.08 -1.54
C ALA A 53 8.54 -4.69 -2.85
N SER A 54 9.46 -5.17 -3.68
CA SER A 54 9.22 -6.41 -4.42
C SER A 54 8.95 -7.54 -3.40
N ARG A 55 8.45 -8.71 -3.83
CA ARG A 55 8.27 -9.88 -2.94
C ARG A 55 9.48 -10.20 -2.04
N GLN A 56 10.67 -9.72 -2.39
CA GLN A 56 11.91 -9.91 -1.65
C GLN A 56 12.13 -8.96 -0.46
N SER A 57 11.42 -7.82 -0.37
CA SER A 57 11.57 -6.89 0.77
C SER A 57 10.42 -6.98 1.79
N ILE A 58 9.56 -8.00 1.66
CA ILE A 58 8.62 -8.41 2.68
C ILE A 58 9.44 -9.03 3.82
N MET A 59 9.65 -8.29 4.91
CA MET A 59 10.13 -8.89 6.15
C MET A 59 9.02 -9.81 6.66
N THR A 60 9.14 -11.11 6.40
CA THR A 60 8.29 -12.12 7.03
C THR A 60 8.69 -12.23 8.51
N PRO A 61 7.73 -12.39 9.43
CA PRO A 61 8.05 -12.70 10.81
C PRO A 61 8.87 -13.99 10.86
N ARG A 62 9.97 -13.99 11.60
CA ARG A 62 10.80 -15.18 11.81
C ARG A 62 9.96 -16.18 12.60
N SER A 63 9.50 -17.26 11.95
CA SER A 63 8.89 -18.39 12.64
C SER A 63 9.86 -18.89 13.71
N ARG A 64 9.36 -19.01 14.94
CA ARG A 64 10.10 -19.49 16.10
C ARG A 64 10.08 -21.01 16.15
#